data_AF-X1M9A8-F1
#
_entry.id   AF-X1M9A8-F1
#
_cell.length_a   1.000
_cell.length_b   1.000
_cell.length_c   1.000
_cell.angle_alpha   90.00
_cell.angle_beta   90.00
_cell.angle_gamma   90.00
#
_symmetry.space_group_name_H-M   'P 1'
#
loop_
_entity.id
_entity.type
_entity.pdbx_description
1 polymer ?
#
loop_
_entity_poly.entity_id
_entity_poly.type
_entity_poly.pdbx_seq_one_letter_code
_entity_poly.pdbx_strand_id
1 'polypeptide(L)' 'MRAERTENLLKEQIVNSELINKAAEEASREIKPIDDIRSTAEYRIAMSKEMLKDGFELAWERAKD' A
#
# COMPACT_ATOMS: atom_id res chain seq x y z
N MET A 1 10.91 4.38 0.69
CA MET A 1 11.34 2.99 0.52
C MET A 1 10.62 2.39 -0.67
N ARG A 2 11.17 1.36 -1.31
CA ARG A 2 10.51 0.59 -2.37
C ARG A 2 9.85 -0.65 -1.76
N ALA A 3 8.62 -0.98 -2.15
CA ALA A 3 7.87 -2.13 -1.66
C ALA A 3 7.91 -3.27 -2.70
N GLU A 4 9.07 -3.92 -2.81
CA GLU A 4 9.34 -4.88 -3.89
C GLU A 4 8.43 -6.11 -3.84
N ARG A 5 8.03 -6.57 -2.64
CA ARG A 5 7.12 -7.71 -2.52
C ARG A 5 5.71 -7.31 -2.94
N THR A 6 5.27 -6.11 -2.55
CA THR A 6 4.00 -5.54 -3.02
C THR A 6 3.98 -5.36 -4.54
N GLU A 7 5.06 -4.84 -5.13
CA GLU A 7 5.17 -4.69 -6.59
C GLU A 7 5.07 -6.03 -7.31
N ASN A 8 5.78 -7.06 -6.82
CA ASN A 8 5.73 -8.40 -7.40
C ASN A 8 4.36 -9.06 -7.23
N LEU A 9 3.64 -8.77 -6.14
CA LEU A 9 2.28 -9.24 -5.93
C LEU A 9 1.28 -8.64 -6.93
N LEU A 10 1.53 -7.42 -7.41
CA LEU A 10 0.67 -6.71 -8.34
C LEU A 10 0.93 -7.06 -9.81
N LYS A 11 2.17 -7.44 -10.16
CA LYS A 11 2.57 -7.74 -11.53
C LYS A 11 1.72 -8.84 -12.16
N GLU A 12 1.34 -8.61 -13.42
CA GLU A 12 0.58 -9.55 -14.27
C GLU A 12 -0.76 -10.00 -13.67
N GLN A 13 -1.25 -9.30 -12.64
CA GLN A 13 -2.56 -9.55 -12.04
C GLN A 13 -3.61 -8.61 -12.62
N ILE A 14 -4.87 -9.07 -12.59
CA ILE A 14 -6.01 -8.22 -12.89
C ILE A 14 -6.28 -7.35 -11.67
N VAL A 15 -6.22 -6.04 -11.84
CA VAL A 15 -6.47 -5.09 -10.76
C VAL A 15 -7.97 -5.06 -10.42
N ASN A 16 -8.26 -5.36 -9.17
CA ASN A 16 -9.59 -5.25 -8.55
C ASN A 16 -9.43 -4.87 -7.06
N SER A 17 -10.54 -4.55 -6.39
CA SER A 17 -10.51 -4.10 -4.99
C SER A 17 -9.91 -5.13 -4.02
N GLU A 18 -10.07 -6.43 -4.29
CA GLU A 18 -9.47 -7.48 -3.45
C GLU A 18 -7.95 -7.47 -3.55
N LEU A 19 -7.41 -7.39 -4.76
CA LEU A 19 -5.97 -7.30 -5.01
C LEU A 19 -5.37 -6.05 -4.36
N ILE A 20 -6.05 -4.90 -4.48
CA ILE A 20 -5.60 -3.64 -3.88
C ILE A 20 -5.53 -3.76 -2.36
N ASN A 21 -6.54 -4.35 -1.73
CA ASN A 21 -6.53 -4.62 -0.29
C ASN A 21 -5.37 -5.54 0.13
N LYS A 22 -5.09 -6.58 -0.66
CA LYS A 22 -3.98 -7.50 -0.41
C LYS A 22 -2.61 -6.81 -0.57
N ALA A 23 -2.46 -5.97 -1.60
CA ALA A 23 -1.26 -5.19 -1.83
C ALA A 23 -1.00 -4.19 -0.68
N ALA A 24 -2.05 -3.53 -0.19
CA ALA A 24 -2.00 -2.61 0.95
C ALA A 24 -1.55 -3.29 2.24
N GLU A 25 -2.04 -4.50 2.49
CA GLU A 25 -1.59 -5.34 3.60
C GLU A 25 -0.13 -5.76 3.46
N GLU A 26 0.33 -6.13 2.27
CA GLU A 26 1.75 -6.48 2.06
C GLU A 26 2.67 -5.26 2.23
N ALA A 27 2.26 -4.09 1.73
CA ALA A 27 3.03 -2.86 1.83
C ALA A 27 3.25 -2.43 3.28
N SER A 28 2.22 -2.56 4.12
CA SER A 28 2.31 -2.22 5.54
C SER A 28 3.29 -3.12 6.31
N ARG A 29 3.50 -4.36 5.84
CA ARG A 29 4.48 -5.31 6.39
C ARG A 29 5.91 -5.06 5.91
N GLU A 30 6.09 -4.31 4.82
CA GLU A 30 7.41 -3.95 4.32
C GLU A 30 8.03 -2.81 5.14
N ILE A 31 7.21 -1.95 5.73
CA ILE A 31 7.69 -0.75 6.43
C ILE A 31 8.05 -1.04 7.89
N LYS A 32 9.01 -0.27 8.44
CA LYS A 32 9.42 -0.32 9.85
C LYS A 32 9.52 1.09 10.44
N PRO A 33 8.38 1.75 10.68
CA PRO A 33 8.36 3.12 11.19
C PRO A 33 8.77 3.20 12.66
N ILE A 34 9.13 4.42 13.08
CA ILE A 34 9.39 4.76 14.48
C ILE A 34 8.16 5.43 15.13
N ASP A 35 8.16 5.43 16.45
CA ASP A 35 7.37 6.38 17.24
C ASP A 35 8.04 7.76 17.24
N ASP A 36 7.24 8.83 17.19
CA ASP A 36 7.70 10.20 17.47
C ASP A 36 6.52 11.09 17.95
N ILE A 37 6.77 12.38 18.16
CA ILE A 37 5.76 13.37 18.64
C ILE A 37 4.50 13.41 17.76
N ARG A 38 4.63 13.08 16.47
CA ARG A 38 3.57 13.16 15.48
C ARG A 38 2.70 11.89 15.48
N SER A 39 3.26 10.73 15.84
CA SER A 39 2.50 9.46 15.86
C SER A 39 3.27 8.23 16.37
N THR A 40 2.56 7.10 16.48
CA THR A 40 3.14 5.78 16.75
C THR A 40 3.48 5.02 15.48
N ALA A 41 4.40 4.06 15.57
CA ALA A 41 4.75 3.12 14.53
C ALA A 41 3.53 2.31 14.07
N GLU A 42 2.69 1.86 15.02
CA GLU A 42 1.44 1.15 14.72
C GLU A 42 0.49 2.00 13.89
N TYR A 43 0.26 3.26 14.28
CA TYR A 43 -0.60 4.16 13.50
C TYR A 43 -0.02 4.41 12.11
N ARG A 44 1.31 4.57 11.98
CA ARG A 44 1.94 4.72 10.66
C ARG A 44 1.81 3.47 9.78
N ILE A 45 1.86 2.28 10.37
CA ILE A 45 1.57 1.01 9.67
C ILE A 45 0.13 1.00 9.16
N ALA A 46 -0.83 1.32 10.04
CA ALA A 46 -2.25 1.40 9.64
C ALA A 46 -2.48 2.44 8.53
N MET A 47 -1.89 3.63 8.65
CA MET A 47 -2.02 4.67 7.64
C MET A 47 -1.33 4.31 6.32
N SER A 48 -0.20 3.60 6.35
CA SER A 48 0.46 3.16 5.11
C SER A 48 -0.42 2.24 4.27
N LYS A 49 -1.25 1.41 4.93
CA LYS A 49 -2.23 0.55 4.28
C LYS A 49 -3.29 1.38 3.56
N GLU A 50 -3.93 2.32 4.25
CA GLU A 50 -4.99 3.16 3.65
C GLU A 50 -4.43 4.06 2.53
N MET A 51 -3.25 4.67 2.74
CA MET A 51 -2.60 5.50 1.73
C MET A 51 -2.25 4.72 0.46
N LEU A 52 -1.88 3.43 0.57
CA LEU A 52 -1.66 2.61 -0.61
C LEU A 52 -2.97 2.36 -1.36
N LYS A 53 -4.06 2.04 -0.66
CA LYS A 53 -5.37 1.81 -1.31
C LYS A 53 -5.79 3.05 -2.10
N ASP A 54 -5.85 4.20 -1.43
CA ASP A 54 -6.29 5.46 -2.03
C ASP A 54 -5.40 5.86 -3.22
N GLY A 55 -4.08 5.78 -3.03
CA GLY A 55 -3.11 6.15 -4.05
C GLY A 55 -3.13 5.19 -5.25
N PHE A 56 -3.28 3.89 -5.01
CA PHE A 56 -3.30 2.88 -6.07
C PHE A 56 -4.61 2.89 -6.85
N GLU A 57 -5.76 3.03 -6.19
CA GLU A 57 -7.06 3.20 -6.86
C GLU A 57 -7.03 4.40 -7.80
N LEU A 58 -6.57 5.56 -7.29
CA LEU A 58 -6.44 6.77 -8.10
C LEU A 58 -5.46 6.60 -9.28
N ALA A 59 -4.33 5.92 -9.06
CA ALA A 59 -3.37 5.64 -10.13
C ALA A 59 -3.96 4.69 -11.18
N TRP A 60 -4.72 3.69 -10.74
CA TRP A 60 -5.35 2.72 -11.63
C TRP A 60 -6.45 3.36 -12.47
N GLU A 61 -7.32 4.20 -11.89
CA GLU A 61 -8.32 4.95 -12.67
C GLU A 61 -7.66 5.80 -13.76
N ARG A 62 -6.52 6.44 -13.48
CA ARG A 62 -5.76 7.22 -14.47
C ARG A 62 -5.09 6.38 -15.56
N ALA A 63 -4.86 5.09 -15.32
CA ALA A 63 -4.16 4.19 -16.23
C ALA A 63 -5.10 3.37 -17.13
N LYS A 64 -6.43 3.42 -16.85
CA LYS A 64 -7.45 2.77 -17.67
C LYS A 64 -7.73 3.50 -18.99
N ASP A 65 -7.32 4.77 -19.08
CA ASP A 65 -7.36 5.60 -20.29
C ASP A 65 -6.13 5.36 -21.18
#